data_AF-A0A1I2AXN0-F1
#
_entry.id   AF-A0A1I2AXN0-F1
#
_cell.length_a   1.000
_cell.length_b   1.000
_cell.length_c   1.000
_cell.angle_alpha   90.00
_cell.angle_beta   90.00
_cell.angle_gamma   90.00
#
_symmetry.space_group_name_H-M   'P 1'
#
loop_
_entity.id
_entity.type
_entity.pdbx_description
1 polymer ?
#
loop_
_entity_poly.entity_id
_entity_poly.type
_entity_poly.pdbx_seq_one_letter_code
_entity_poly.pdbx_strand_id
1 'polypeptide(L)' 'MHLHKLNPETLTSTFSNLIAQVVVASPSKLGFISGQVAVDSDGNLV' A
#
# COMPACT_ATOMS: atom_id res chain seq x y z
N MET A 1 -5.18 17.65 7.94
CA MET A 1 -4.73 16.74 6.88
C MET A 1 -5.45 15.42 7.10
N HIS A 2 -6.28 14.97 6.16
CA HIS A 2 -6.96 13.67 6.26
C HIS A 2 -6.20 12.64 5.42
N LEU A 3 -6.00 11.45 5.97
CA LEU A 3 -5.26 10.35 5.34
C LEU A 3 -6.20 9.20 5.05
N HIS A 4 -6.34 8.83 3.78
CA HIS A 4 -7.09 7.66 3.36
C HIS A 4 -6.11 6.53 3.05
N LYS A 5 -6.17 5.43 3.82
CA LYS A 5 -5.37 4.24 3.57
C LYS A 5 -6.04 3.40 2.48
N LEU A 6 -5.26 2.89 1.55
CA LEU A 6 -5.70 1.98 0.50
C LEU A 6 -4.77 0.76 0.49
N ASN A 7 -5.37 -0.43 0.56
CA ASN A 7 -4.70 -1.72 0.42
C ASN A 7 -5.37 -2.46 -0.74
N PRO A 8 -4.88 -2.27 -1.99
CA PRO A 8 -5.46 -2.90 -3.17
C PRO A 8 -5.42 -4.42 -3.09
N GLU A 9 -6.49 -5.09 -3.52
CA GLU A 9 -6.58 -6.56 -3.53
C GLU A 9 -5.61 -7.23 -4.52
N THR A 10 -5.05 -6.44 -5.45
CA THR A 10 -4.03 -6.89 -6.40
C THR A 10 -2.62 -6.99 -5.79
N LEU A 11 -2.42 -6.48 -4.57
CA LEU A 11 -1.17 -6.60 -3.82
C LEU A 11 -1.31 -7.64 -2.72
N THR A 12 -0.20 -8.25 -2.31
CA THR A 12 -0.21 -9.21 -1.19
C THR A 12 -0.76 -8.58 0.10
N SER A 13 -1.60 -9.31 0.83
CA SER A 13 -2.14 -8.88 2.13
C SER A 13 -1.18 -9.14 3.29
N THR A 14 -0.10 -9.90 3.05
CA THR A 14 0.89 -10.32 4.05
C THR A 14 1.45 -9.16 4.87
N PHE A 15 1.60 -7.97 4.25
CA PHE A 15 2.17 -6.78 4.89
C PHE A 15 1.16 -5.72 5.31
N SER A 16 -0.13 -5.88 4.98
CA SER A 16 -1.16 -4.83 5.16
C SER A 16 -1.43 -4.46 6.62
N ASN A 17 -1.08 -5.34 7.56
CA ASN A 17 -1.16 -5.08 9.00
C ASN A 17 0.05 -4.30 9.55
N LEU A 18 1.17 -4.28 8.82
CA LEU A 18 2.41 -3.62 9.23
C LEU A 18 2.55 -2.23 8.59
N ILE A 19 2.15 -2.12 7.33
CA ILE A 19 2.26 -0.89 6.54
C ILE A 19 0.98 -0.62 5.75
N ALA A 20 0.67 0.66 5.54
CA ALA A 20 -0.28 1.05 4.51
C ALA A 20 0.46 1.02 3.16
N GLN A 21 -0.05 0.23 2.21
CA GLN A 21 0.59 0.12 0.90
C GLN A 21 0.47 1.43 0.12
N VAL A 22 -0.68 2.09 0.23
CA VAL A 22 -0.94 3.40 -0.33
C VAL A 22 -1.67 4.29 0.69
N VAL A 23 -1.30 5.57 0.73
CA VAL A 23 -2.02 6.60 1.49
C VAL A 23 -2.29 7.80 0.57
N VAL A 24 -3.53 8.30 0.59
CA VAL A 24 -3.91 9.54 -0.11
C VAL A 24 -4.18 10.64 0.91
N ALA A 25 -3.45 11.74 0.80
CA ALA A 25 -3.59 12.91 1.67
C ALA A 25 -4.51 13.97 1.05
N SER A 26 -5.53 14.39 1.80
CA SER A 26 -6.46 15.46 1.42
C SER A 26 -6.16 16.77 2.18
N PRO A 27 -6.37 17.95 1.56
CA PRO A 27 -7.03 18.17 0.26
C PRO A 27 -6.08 18.11 -0.95
N SER A 28 -4.77 17.98 -0.75
CA SER A 28 -3.77 18.06 -1.81
C SER A 28 -3.81 16.90 -2.81
N LYS A 29 -4.56 15.83 -2.51
CA LYS A 29 -4.66 14.60 -3.31
C LYS A 29 -3.29 13.99 -3.63
N LEU A 30 -2.35 14.11 -2.69
CA LEU A 30 -1.03 13.52 -2.81
C LEU A 30 -1.09 12.04 -2.43
N GLY A 31 -0.64 11.19 -3.36
CA GLY A 31 -0.49 9.76 -3.13
C GLY A 31 0.91 9.43 -2.63
N PHE A 32 0.98 8.67 -1.56
CA PHE A 32 2.21 8.10 -1.01
C PHE A 32 2.11 6.58 -1.18
N ILE A 33 3.08 6.01 -1.88
CA ILE A 33 3.14 4.57 -2.17
C ILE A 33 4.38 4.03 -1.44
N SER A 34 4.19 2.97 -0.67
CA SER A 34 5.32 2.28 -0.03
C SER A 34 6.27 1.72 -1.11
N GLY A 35 7.54 1.47 -0.76
CA GLY A 35 8.48 0.83 -1.70
C GLY A 35 7.92 -0.47 -2.25
N GLN A 36 7.90 -0.60 -3.58
CA GLN A 36 7.36 -1.79 -4.26
C GLN A 36 8.49 -2.75 -4.62
N VAL A 37 8.24 -4.04 -4.43
CA VAL A 37 9.14 -5.15 -4.75
C VAL A 37 8.30 -6.20 -5.47
N ALA A 38 8.93 -6.94 -6.38
CA ALA A 38 8.27 -8.07 -7.04
C ALA A 38 8.04 -9.19 -6.02
N VAL A 39 6.78 -9.33 -5.58
CA VAL A 39 6.33 -10.40 -4.70
C VAL A 39 5.04 -11.03 -5.21
N ASP A 40 4.84 -12.31 -4.91
CA ASP A 40 3.57 -13.01 -5.15
C ASP A 40 2.49 -12.68 -4.10
N SER A 41 1.32 -13.33 -4.18
CA SER A 41 0.21 -13.13 -3.24
C SER A 41 0.54 -13.52 -1.81
N ASP A 42 1.47 -14.46 -1.62
CA ASP A 42 1.87 -14.97 -0.31
C ASP A 42 3.00 -14.11 0.30
N GLY A 43 3.60 -13.22 -0.50
CA GLY A 43 4.66 -12.30 -0.09
C GLY A 43 6.07 -12.84 -0.36
N ASN A 44 6.22 -13.89 -1.19
CA ASN A 44 7.52 -14.39 -1.62
C ASN A 44 8.05 -13.59 -2.80
N LEU A 45 9.37 -13.44 -2.91
CA LEU A 45 10.01 -12.77 -4.05
C LEU A 45 9.81 -13.55 -5.35
N VAL A 46 9.57 -12.82 -6.44
CA VAL A 46 9.46 -13.35 -7.82
C VAL A 46 10.44 -12.69 -8.78
#